data_AF-A0A8G0PKM6-F1
#
_entry.id   AF-A0A8G0PKM6-F1
#
_cell.length_a   1.000
_cell.length_b   1.000
_cell.length_c   1.000
_cell.angle_alpha   90.00
_cell.angle_beta   90.00
_cell.angle_gamma   90.00
#
_symmetry.space_group_name_H-M   'P 1'
#
loop_
_entity.id
_entity.type
_entity.pdbx_description
1 polymer ?
#
loop_
_entity_poly.entity_id
_entity_poly.type
_entity_poly.pdbx_seq_one_letter_code
_entity_poly.pdbx_strand_id
1 'polypeptide(L)'
;MGFSSGLTTGPNTFIGGVNGSGQIPEAVYGLYLTPQSVGHAEISLGGVDSSKLVSEINYIPVFPATGQFNGTFEKVYVDNTITNVSSNYAIYDSGTANIVAPKNDAEEIYAMISPDIKPVDTVGTYGIPCSKLNDIKSSISFVIGGRNYTIPSQELSVGPISDQPEICQTLINSSGDEANSLWVIGGSLLKYYYTVWDIENVRFGLAQTLHSP
;
A
#
# COMPACT_ATOMS: atom_id res chain seq x y z
N MET A 1 -5.47 13.27 1.41
CA MET A 1 -5.22 14.13 0.24
C MET A 1 -5.81 13.50 -1.03
N GLY A 2 -7.07 13.07 -0.95
CA GLY A 2 -7.80 12.50 -2.08
C GLY A 2 -8.59 13.55 -2.84
N PHE A 3 -9.42 13.10 -3.78
CA PHE A 3 -10.18 13.98 -4.64
C PHE A 3 -11.54 14.32 -4.00
N SER A 4 -12.03 15.55 -4.18
CA SER A 4 -13.26 16.01 -3.52
C SER A 4 -14.52 15.33 -4.06
N SER A 5 -14.48 14.82 -5.29
CA SER A 5 -15.54 14.07 -5.99
C SER A 5 -15.10 13.82 -7.44
N GLY A 6 -14.45 12.67 -7.70
CA GLY A 6 -13.87 12.37 -9.02
C GLY A 6 -12.57 13.13 -9.33
N LEU A 7 -11.73 12.57 -10.21
CA LEU A 7 -10.53 13.27 -10.69
C LEU A 7 -10.95 14.46 -11.54
N THR A 8 -11.02 15.63 -10.93
CA THR A 8 -10.94 16.88 -11.67
C THR A 8 -9.56 17.46 -11.43
N THR A 9 -8.87 17.82 -12.51
CA THR A 9 -7.65 18.64 -12.49
C THR A 9 -7.92 20.08 -12.05
N GLY A 10 -9.15 20.37 -11.59
CA GLY A 10 -9.56 21.66 -11.10
C GLY A 10 -9.10 21.94 -9.66
N PRO A 11 -9.30 23.17 -9.17
CA PRO A 11 -8.86 23.65 -7.85
C PRO A 11 -9.55 22.96 -6.66
N ASN A 12 -10.27 21.87 -6.89
CA ASN A 12 -11.12 21.20 -5.89
C ASN A 12 -10.35 20.20 -5.02
N THR A 13 -9.06 19.95 -5.31
CA THR A 13 -8.15 19.24 -4.39
C THR A 13 -7.25 20.24 -3.68
N PHE A 14 -6.76 19.90 -2.48
CA PHE A 14 -5.79 20.76 -1.77
C PHE A 14 -4.58 21.09 -2.66
N ILE A 15 -3.95 20.08 -3.25
CA ILE A 15 -2.77 20.26 -4.10
C ILE A 15 -3.09 21.04 -5.37
N GLY A 16 -4.22 20.75 -6.02
CA GLY A 16 -4.69 21.50 -7.19
C GLY A 16 -4.99 22.97 -6.85
N GLY A 17 -5.53 23.26 -5.67
CA GLY A 17 -5.73 24.63 -5.19
C GLY A 17 -4.43 25.36 -4.92
N VAL A 18 -3.46 24.72 -4.27
CA VAL A 18 -2.13 25.31 -4.00
C VAL A 18 -1.39 25.58 -5.31
N ASN A 19 -1.40 24.64 -6.26
CA ASN A 19 -0.83 24.83 -7.60
C ASN A 19 -1.56 25.93 -8.39
N GLY A 20 -2.90 25.91 -8.41
CA GLY A 20 -3.71 26.93 -9.08
C GLY A 20 -3.53 28.35 -8.52
N SER A 21 -3.08 28.48 -7.26
CA SER A 21 -2.69 29.76 -6.66
C SER A 21 -1.24 30.20 -6.94
N GLY A 22 -0.46 29.39 -7.67
CA GLY A 22 0.93 29.67 -8.02
C GLY A 22 1.95 29.44 -6.91
N GLN A 23 1.57 28.78 -5.81
CA GLN A 23 2.45 28.53 -4.66
C GLN A 23 3.39 27.32 -4.86
N ILE A 24 3.00 26.38 -5.71
CA ILE A 24 3.81 25.23 -6.10
C ILE A 24 3.80 25.07 -7.62
N PRO A 25 4.90 24.61 -8.24
CA PRO A 25 5.02 24.59 -9.69
C PRO A 25 4.18 23.50 -10.36
N GLU A 26 3.98 22.36 -9.70
CA GLU A 26 3.25 21.21 -10.24
C GLU A 26 2.16 20.75 -9.27
N ALA A 27 1.05 20.20 -9.78
CA ALA A 27 0.04 19.57 -8.94
C ALA A 27 0.44 18.13 -8.58
N VAL A 28 1.62 17.98 -7.99
CA VAL A 28 2.24 16.70 -7.63
C VAL A 28 2.70 16.76 -6.18
N TYR A 29 2.55 15.65 -5.46
CA TYR A 29 3.22 15.47 -4.18
C TYR A 29 3.87 14.10 -4.09
N GLY A 30 4.97 14.03 -3.35
CA GLY A 30 5.62 12.76 -3.03
C GLY A 30 5.57 12.47 -1.55
N LEU A 31 5.46 11.19 -1.20
CA LEU A 31 5.60 10.73 0.19
C LEU A 31 6.84 9.85 0.30
N TYR A 32 7.73 10.26 1.20
CA TYR A 32 8.80 9.45 1.73
C TYR A 32 8.39 8.97 3.11
N LEU A 33 7.83 7.76 3.14
CA LEU A 33 7.55 7.04 4.38
C LEU A 33 8.71 6.08 4.64
N THR A 34 8.88 5.63 5.88
CA THR A 34 9.91 4.64 6.22
C THR A 34 9.36 3.57 7.15
N PRO A 35 9.93 2.34 7.14
CA PRO A 35 9.55 1.30 8.08
C PRO A 35 10.10 1.50 9.50
N GLN A 36 10.82 2.59 9.76
CA GLN A 36 11.46 2.86 11.06
C GLN A 36 10.49 3.54 12.03
N SER A 37 10.68 3.29 13.34
CA SER A 37 9.88 3.94 14.40
C SER A 37 10.07 5.46 14.44
N VAL A 38 11.28 5.94 14.13
CA VAL A 38 11.61 7.35 13.92
C VAL A 38 12.29 7.47 12.56
N GLY A 39 11.47 7.70 11.54
CA GLY A 39 11.88 7.58 10.14
C GLY A 39 12.25 8.87 9.42
N HIS A 40 12.02 10.03 10.05
CA HIS A 40 12.05 11.33 9.37
C HIS A 40 11.21 11.31 8.08
N ALA A 41 9.98 10.80 8.19
CA ALA A 41 9.04 10.77 7.07
C ALA A 41 8.77 12.20 6.57
N GLU A 42 8.66 12.33 5.26
CA GLU A 42 8.57 13.63 4.58
C GLU A 42 7.47 13.61 3.52
N ILE A 43 6.87 14.78 3.33
CA ILE A 43 6.01 15.08 2.20
C ILE A 43 6.64 16.20 1.38
N SER A 44 6.81 15.98 0.08
CA SER A 44 7.19 17.02 -0.87
C SER A 44 5.94 17.52 -1.58
N LEU A 45 5.78 18.84 -1.65
CA LEU A 45 4.67 19.49 -2.35
C LEU A 45 5.22 20.23 -3.57
N GLY A 46 4.58 20.06 -4.72
CA GLY A 46 4.99 20.72 -5.95
C GLY A 46 6.00 19.94 -6.80
N GLY A 47 6.23 18.67 -6.50
CA GLY A 47 7.20 17.86 -7.23
C GLY A 47 7.70 16.69 -6.41
N VAL A 48 8.78 16.07 -6.90
CA VAL A 48 9.42 14.90 -6.30
C VAL A 48 10.75 15.30 -5.66
N ASP A 49 11.01 14.82 -4.44
CA ASP A 49 12.34 14.88 -3.85
C ASP A 49 13.21 13.73 -4.38
N SER A 50 13.98 14.04 -5.42
CA SER A 50 14.87 13.06 -6.06
C SER A 50 16.01 12.56 -5.15
N SER A 51 16.32 13.27 -4.06
CA SER A 51 17.38 12.85 -3.13
C SER A 51 17.04 11.57 -2.36
N LYS A 52 15.76 11.17 -2.33
CA LYS A 52 15.28 9.96 -1.65
C LYS A 52 15.23 8.72 -2.55
N LEU A 53 15.39 8.90 -3.86
CA LEU A 53 15.23 7.86 -4.87
C LEU A 53 16.55 7.13 -5.12
N VAL A 54 16.48 5.80 -5.27
CA VAL A 54 17.61 4.98 -5.78
C VAL A 54 17.26 4.27 -7.10
N SER A 55 16.06 4.50 -7.63
CA SER A 55 15.61 4.03 -8.93
C SER A 55 14.81 5.11 -9.66
N GLU A 56 14.59 4.91 -10.96
CA GLU A 56 13.57 5.67 -11.69
C GLU A 56 12.17 5.40 -11.15
N ILE A 57 11.29 6.39 -11.27
CA ILE A 57 9.87 6.28 -10.89
C ILE A 57 9.13 5.46 -11.95
N ASN A 58 8.45 4.41 -11.49
CA ASN A 58 7.51 3.64 -12.30
C ASN A 58 6.11 4.22 -12.13
N TYR A 59 5.53 4.74 -13.21
CA TYR A 59 4.19 5.30 -13.19
C TYR A 59 3.16 4.31 -13.75
N ILE A 60 2.01 4.23 -13.08
CA ILE A 60 0.82 3.53 -13.55
C ILE A 60 -0.34 4.53 -13.72
N PRO A 61 -1.25 4.30 -14.67
CA PRO A 61 -2.43 5.15 -14.81
C PRO A 61 -3.36 5.00 -13.60
N VAL A 62 -3.99 6.10 -13.21
CA VAL A 62 -5.06 6.12 -12.19
C VAL A 62 -6.41 6.19 -12.88
N PHE A 63 -7.45 5.51 -12.36
CA PHE A 63 -8.78 5.50 -12.98
C PHE A 63 -9.71 6.60 -12.44
N PRO A 64 -9.94 7.68 -13.21
CA PRO A 64 -10.47 8.93 -12.67
C PRO A 64 -11.85 8.93 -12.02
N ALA A 65 -12.69 7.99 -12.42
CA ALA A 65 -14.11 8.00 -12.11
C ALA A 65 -14.42 7.82 -10.61
N THR A 66 -13.47 7.34 -9.80
CA THR A 66 -13.71 7.00 -8.39
C THR A 66 -13.32 8.10 -7.40
N GLY A 67 -12.57 9.11 -7.85
CA GLY A 67 -12.01 10.12 -6.95
C GLY A 67 -10.99 9.58 -5.94
N GLN A 68 -10.34 8.46 -6.27
CA GLN A 68 -9.31 7.81 -5.48
C GLN A 68 -8.08 7.55 -6.35
N PHE A 69 -6.91 7.34 -5.73
CA PHE A 69 -5.73 6.85 -6.43
C PHE A 69 -5.82 5.35 -6.63
N ASN A 70 -6.67 4.95 -7.55
CA ASN A 70 -6.92 3.57 -7.91
C ASN A 70 -6.12 3.17 -9.16
N GLY A 71 -5.52 1.99 -9.13
CA GLY A 71 -4.78 1.45 -10.26
C GLY A 71 -4.85 -0.06 -10.29
N THR A 72 -4.08 -0.65 -11.19
CA THR A 72 -3.93 -2.11 -11.25
C THR A 72 -2.62 -2.56 -10.62
N PHE A 73 -2.60 -3.79 -10.14
CA PHE A 73 -1.41 -4.60 -9.91
C PHE A 73 -1.56 -5.86 -10.77
N GLU A 74 -0.51 -6.38 -11.38
CA GLU A 74 -0.64 -7.48 -12.32
C GLU A 74 -0.69 -8.85 -11.63
N LYS A 75 0.11 -9.03 -10.57
CA LYS A 75 0.28 -10.31 -9.87
C LYS A 75 0.66 -10.09 -8.41
N VAL A 76 0.34 -11.08 -7.58
CA VAL A 76 0.86 -11.20 -6.22
C VAL A 76 1.64 -12.50 -6.11
N TYR A 77 2.79 -12.45 -5.44
CA TYR A 77 3.61 -13.61 -5.13
C TYR A 77 3.79 -13.72 -3.62
N VAL A 78 3.77 -14.95 -3.12
CA VAL A 78 4.34 -15.30 -1.82
C VAL A 78 5.67 -15.98 -2.11
N ASP A 79 6.75 -15.37 -1.66
CA ASP A 79 8.11 -15.70 -2.05
C ASP A 79 8.25 -15.71 -3.58
N ASN A 80 8.51 -16.88 -4.19
CA ASN A 80 8.63 -17.04 -5.65
C ASN A 80 7.40 -17.71 -6.28
N THR A 81 6.34 -17.93 -5.51
CA THR A 81 5.14 -18.64 -5.96
C THR A 81 4.01 -17.65 -6.19
N ILE A 82 3.44 -17.67 -7.40
CA ILE A 82 2.30 -16.83 -7.77
C ILE A 82 1.05 -17.27 -7.01
N THR A 83 0.26 -16.31 -6.54
CA THR A 83 -1.03 -16.57 -5.88
C THR A 83 -2.17 -16.59 -6.90
N ASN A 84 -3.33 -17.13 -6.52
CA ASN A 84 -4.53 -17.12 -7.37
C ASN A 84 -5.58 -16.10 -6.90
N VAL A 85 -5.15 -14.89 -6.56
CA VAL A 85 -6.03 -13.79 -6.15
C VAL A 85 -7.01 -13.39 -7.27
N SER A 86 -8.22 -13.02 -6.88
CA SER A 86 -9.38 -12.91 -7.78
C SER A 86 -9.50 -11.55 -8.50
N SER A 87 -8.87 -10.51 -7.98
CA SER A 87 -8.89 -9.16 -8.52
C SER A 87 -7.48 -8.61 -8.70
N ASN A 88 -7.32 -7.66 -9.61
CA ASN A 88 -6.05 -7.04 -9.98
C ASN A 88 -6.11 -5.50 -9.89
N TYR A 89 -7.11 -4.98 -9.18
CA TYR A 89 -7.37 -3.55 -9.02
C TYR A 89 -7.32 -3.19 -7.54
N ALA A 90 -6.63 -2.10 -7.20
CA ALA A 90 -6.48 -1.64 -5.83
C ALA A 90 -6.56 -0.11 -5.73
N ILE A 91 -6.96 0.36 -4.54
CA ILE A 91 -6.77 1.74 -4.10
C ILE A 91 -5.38 1.81 -3.44
N TYR A 92 -4.53 2.71 -3.90
CA TYR A 92 -3.30 3.08 -3.20
C TYR A 92 -3.64 4.15 -2.18
N ASP A 93 -3.41 3.87 -0.90
CA ASP A 93 -3.88 4.73 0.19
C ASP A 93 -2.88 4.81 1.34
N SER A 94 -2.18 5.94 1.46
CA SER A 94 -1.29 6.22 2.59
C SER A 94 -2.04 6.40 3.92
N GLY A 95 -3.36 6.57 3.90
CA GLY A 95 -4.21 6.66 5.10
C GLY A 95 -4.54 5.30 5.72
N THR A 96 -4.39 4.22 4.96
CA THR A 96 -4.57 2.85 5.47
C THR A 96 -3.22 2.31 5.94
N ALA A 97 -3.14 1.87 7.19
CA ALA A 97 -1.88 1.43 7.80
C ALA A 97 -1.31 0.16 7.13
N ASN A 98 -2.19 -0.74 6.72
CA ASN A 98 -1.87 -2.10 6.30
C ASN A 98 -2.36 -2.36 4.86
N ILE A 99 -2.30 -3.62 4.41
CA ILE A 99 -3.02 -4.07 3.22
C ILE A 99 -4.45 -4.45 3.62
N VAL A 100 -5.41 -4.17 2.75
CA VAL A 100 -6.76 -4.73 2.80
C VAL A 100 -7.01 -5.52 1.53
N ALA A 101 -7.59 -6.71 1.64
CA ALA A 101 -7.91 -7.57 0.51
C ALA A 101 -9.29 -8.23 0.71
N PRO A 102 -9.96 -8.69 -0.37
CA PRO A 102 -11.08 -9.62 -0.25
C PRO A 102 -10.68 -10.82 0.59
N LYS A 103 -11.61 -11.37 1.38
CA LYS A 103 -11.30 -12.45 2.33
C LYS A 103 -10.64 -13.65 1.67
N ASN A 104 -11.18 -14.14 0.55
CA ASN A 104 -10.62 -15.28 -0.17
C ASN A 104 -9.19 -15.03 -0.64
N ASP A 105 -8.88 -13.80 -1.08
CA ASP A 105 -7.55 -13.41 -1.52
C ASP A 105 -6.56 -13.33 -0.33
N ALA A 106 -7.02 -12.81 0.81
CA ALA A 106 -6.23 -12.79 2.05
C ALA A 106 -5.94 -14.22 2.56
N GLU A 107 -6.94 -15.09 2.57
CA GLU A 107 -6.82 -16.49 3.00
C GLU A 107 -5.90 -17.29 2.05
N GLU A 108 -5.99 -17.07 0.74
CA GLU A 108 -5.08 -17.64 -0.27
C GLU A 108 -3.62 -17.27 0.04
N ILE A 109 -3.34 -15.98 0.25
CA ILE A 109 -1.99 -15.51 0.58
C ILE A 109 -1.50 -16.12 1.90
N TYR A 110 -2.32 -16.08 2.95
CA TYR A 110 -1.92 -16.58 4.26
C TYR A 110 -1.75 -18.10 4.31
N ALA A 111 -2.53 -18.86 3.54
CA ALA A 111 -2.37 -20.30 3.42
C ALA A 111 -0.99 -20.70 2.87
N MET A 112 -0.38 -19.85 2.03
CA MET A 112 0.97 -20.05 1.51
C MET A 112 2.06 -19.66 2.51
N ILE A 113 1.76 -18.84 3.51
CA ILE A 113 2.72 -18.33 4.50
C ILE A 113 2.75 -19.21 5.75
N SER A 114 1.59 -19.43 6.38
CA SER A 114 1.48 -20.25 7.59
C SER A 114 0.04 -20.65 7.89
N PRO A 115 -0.22 -21.93 8.20
CA PRO A 115 -1.54 -22.39 8.61
C PRO A 115 -1.96 -21.83 9.99
N ASP A 116 -1.05 -21.21 10.73
CA ASP A 116 -1.30 -20.61 12.05
C ASP A 116 -1.84 -19.18 11.97
N ILE A 117 -1.83 -18.55 10.79
CA ILE A 117 -2.47 -17.26 10.59
C ILE A 117 -3.98 -17.49 10.47
N LYS A 118 -4.76 -16.81 11.33
CA LYS A 118 -6.21 -17.00 11.45
C LYS A 118 -6.94 -15.67 11.63
N PRO A 119 -8.23 -15.60 11.25
CA PRO A 119 -9.09 -14.50 11.66
C PRO A 119 -9.16 -14.42 13.18
N VAL A 120 -9.06 -13.21 13.74
CA VAL A 120 -9.08 -12.97 15.21
C VAL A 120 -10.33 -12.20 15.65
N ASP A 121 -11.05 -11.60 14.71
CA ASP A 121 -12.30 -10.89 14.95
C ASP A 121 -13.26 -11.00 13.76
N THR A 122 -14.44 -10.38 13.89
CA THR A 122 -15.46 -10.34 12.84
C THR A 122 -15.30 -9.15 11.89
N VAL A 123 -14.35 -8.25 12.14
CA VAL A 123 -14.15 -7.03 11.34
C VAL A 123 -13.03 -7.19 10.31
N GLY A 124 -12.42 -8.38 10.23
CA GLY A 124 -11.51 -8.77 9.17
C GLY A 124 -10.04 -8.80 9.58
N THR A 125 -9.72 -8.67 10.87
CA THR A 125 -8.33 -8.77 11.34
C THR A 125 -7.85 -10.21 11.30
N TYR A 126 -6.60 -10.39 10.88
CA TYR A 126 -5.89 -11.66 10.98
C TYR A 126 -4.73 -11.55 11.97
N GLY A 127 -4.42 -12.66 12.62
CA GLY A 127 -3.32 -12.74 13.56
C GLY A 127 -2.72 -14.13 13.66
N ILE A 128 -1.60 -14.19 14.37
CA ILE A 128 -0.83 -15.40 14.65
C ILE A 128 -0.25 -15.29 16.05
N PRO A 129 -0.04 -16.41 16.79
CA PRO A 129 0.72 -16.36 18.04
C PRO A 129 2.07 -15.68 17.83
N CYS A 130 2.37 -14.63 18.59
CA CYS A 130 3.58 -13.82 18.41
C CYS A 130 4.87 -14.67 18.48
N SER A 131 4.85 -15.76 19.26
CA SER A 131 5.98 -16.69 19.40
C SER A 131 6.35 -17.41 18.10
N LYS A 132 5.44 -17.53 17.13
CA LYS A 132 5.65 -18.22 15.86
C LYS A 132 6.22 -17.33 14.76
N LEU A 133 6.21 -16.00 14.94
CA LEU A 133 6.66 -15.05 13.91
C LEU A 133 8.13 -15.17 13.56
N ASN A 134 8.98 -15.47 14.55
CA ASN A 134 10.43 -15.55 14.34
C ASN A 134 10.84 -16.63 13.33
N ASP A 135 10.00 -17.65 13.15
CA ASP A 135 10.25 -18.77 12.26
C ASP A 135 9.77 -18.51 10.82
N ILE A 136 8.95 -17.48 10.60
CA ILE A 136 8.42 -17.14 9.28
C ILE A 136 9.38 -16.19 8.57
N LYS A 137 9.79 -16.56 7.35
CA LYS A 137 10.69 -15.77 6.48
C LYS A 137 10.08 -15.44 5.12
N SER A 138 8.77 -15.63 4.98
CA SER A 138 8.09 -15.37 3.72
C SER A 138 7.93 -13.88 3.45
N SER A 139 8.02 -13.52 2.18
CA SER A 139 7.81 -12.18 1.64
C SER A 139 6.60 -12.17 0.73
N ILE A 140 5.97 -11.01 0.57
CA ILE A 140 4.84 -10.83 -0.36
C ILE A 140 5.26 -9.80 -1.40
N SER A 141 5.17 -10.12 -2.68
CA SER A 141 5.55 -9.20 -3.76
C SER A 141 4.37 -8.91 -4.67
N PHE A 142 4.10 -7.62 -4.90
CA PHE A 142 3.17 -7.15 -5.91
C PHE A 142 3.93 -6.81 -7.18
N VAL A 143 3.45 -7.28 -8.33
CA VAL A 143 3.85 -6.72 -9.62
C VAL A 143 2.95 -5.52 -9.88
N ILE A 144 3.55 -4.35 -10.06
CA ILE A 144 2.84 -3.11 -10.36
C ILE A 144 3.55 -2.40 -11.52
N GLY A 145 2.87 -2.25 -12.65
CA GLY A 145 3.45 -1.63 -13.85
C GLY A 145 4.69 -2.39 -14.32
N GLY A 146 4.63 -3.73 -14.30
CA GLY A 146 5.72 -4.61 -14.70
C GLY A 146 6.95 -4.67 -13.77
N ARG A 147 6.92 -4.04 -12.59
CA ARG A 147 8.02 -4.10 -11.59
C ARG A 147 7.55 -4.75 -10.29
N ASN A 148 8.47 -5.44 -9.59
CA ASN A 148 8.20 -6.06 -8.30
C ASN A 148 8.35 -5.05 -7.16
N TYR A 149 7.37 -5.03 -6.26
CA TYR A 149 7.37 -4.30 -5.00
C TYR A 149 7.12 -5.28 -3.87
N THR A 150 8.15 -5.50 -3.06
CA THR A 150 8.21 -6.54 -2.04
C THR A 150 7.97 -5.96 -0.65
N ILE A 151 7.10 -6.64 0.08
CA ILE A 151 6.89 -6.50 1.51
C ILE A 151 7.81 -7.55 2.18
N PRO A 152 8.78 -7.13 3.00
CA PRO A 152 9.71 -8.05 3.62
C PRO A 152 9.06 -8.79 4.80
N SER A 153 9.61 -9.95 5.19
CA SER A 153 9.01 -10.80 6.22
C SER A 153 8.85 -10.11 7.58
N GLN A 154 9.66 -9.10 7.87
CA GLN A 154 9.58 -8.29 9.10
C GLN A 154 8.26 -7.52 9.20
N GLU A 155 7.62 -7.24 8.06
CA GLU A 155 6.31 -6.58 8.00
C GLU A 155 5.16 -7.56 8.29
N LEU A 156 5.41 -8.87 8.33
CA LEU A 156 4.34 -9.85 8.55
C LEU A 156 3.59 -9.64 9.86
N SER A 157 4.21 -8.99 10.84
CA SER A 157 3.58 -8.56 12.06
C SER A 157 3.57 -7.05 12.19
N VAL A 158 2.41 -6.51 12.54
CA VAL A 158 2.23 -5.08 12.86
C VAL A 158 2.12 -4.83 14.37
N GLY A 159 2.41 -5.86 15.17
CA GLY A 159 2.44 -5.81 16.63
C GLY A 159 1.33 -6.60 17.33
N PRO A 160 1.40 -6.71 18.68
CA PRO A 160 0.39 -7.38 19.49
C PRO A 160 -0.96 -6.67 19.45
N ILE A 161 -2.04 -7.46 19.49
CA ILE A 161 -3.39 -6.92 19.61
C ILE A 161 -3.65 -6.52 21.06
N SER A 162 -4.22 -5.33 21.29
CA SER A 162 -4.31 -4.73 22.62
C SER A 162 -5.09 -5.58 23.65
N ASP A 163 -6.12 -6.31 23.22
CA ASP A 163 -6.93 -7.18 24.08
C ASP A 163 -6.50 -8.65 24.04
N GLN A 164 -5.54 -9.01 23.16
CA GLN A 164 -4.96 -10.35 22.99
C GLN A 164 -3.44 -10.24 22.78
N PRO A 165 -2.65 -9.86 23.81
CA PRO A 165 -1.24 -9.51 23.66
C PRO A 165 -0.32 -10.66 23.23
N GLU A 166 -0.79 -11.90 23.31
CA GLU A 166 -0.11 -13.09 22.80
C GLU A 166 -0.31 -13.31 21.29
N ILE A 167 -1.29 -12.63 20.70
CA ILE A 167 -1.60 -12.66 19.27
C ILE A 167 -1.08 -11.38 18.62
N CYS A 168 -0.30 -11.56 17.58
CA CYS A 168 0.23 -10.48 16.78
C CYS A 168 -0.61 -10.34 15.52
N GLN A 169 -1.11 -9.12 15.26
CA GLN A 169 -1.83 -8.82 14.04
C GLN A 169 -0.88 -8.91 12.83
N THR A 170 -1.41 -9.43 11.73
CA THR A 170 -0.69 -9.55 10.46
C THR A 170 -1.04 -8.44 9.46
N LEU A 171 -0.25 -8.28 8.39
CA LEU A 171 -0.29 -7.10 7.52
C LEU A 171 -1.48 -7.00 6.54
N ILE A 172 -2.25 -8.06 6.31
CA ILE A 172 -3.43 -8.09 5.44
C ILE A 172 -4.67 -8.26 6.31
N ASN A 173 -5.54 -7.26 6.28
CA ASN A 173 -6.89 -7.34 6.82
C ASN A 173 -7.88 -7.68 5.69
N SER A 174 -9.03 -8.26 6.03
CA SER A 174 -10.07 -8.60 5.08
C SER A 174 -11.12 -7.50 4.95
N SER A 175 -11.53 -7.19 3.71
CA SER A 175 -12.69 -6.35 3.41
C SER A 175 -14.02 -7.13 3.39
N GLY A 176 -14.00 -8.43 3.72
CA GLY A 176 -15.16 -9.32 3.65
C GLY A 176 -15.30 -10.06 2.31
N ASP A 177 -16.47 -10.66 2.12
CA ASP A 177 -16.86 -11.53 0.99
C ASP A 177 -17.86 -10.85 0.03
N GLU A 178 -18.11 -9.55 0.20
CA GLU A 178 -19.15 -8.84 -0.54
C GLU A 178 -18.75 -8.55 -1.99
N ALA A 179 -19.75 -8.35 -2.87
CA ALA A 179 -19.54 -8.04 -4.29
C ALA A 179 -18.71 -6.76 -4.54
N ASN A 180 -18.56 -5.90 -3.52
CA ASN A 180 -17.77 -4.67 -3.54
C ASN A 180 -16.52 -4.76 -2.66
N SER A 181 -16.02 -5.97 -2.37
CA SER A 181 -14.74 -6.15 -1.67
C SER A 181 -13.62 -5.49 -2.46
N LEU A 182 -12.81 -4.66 -1.78
CA LEU A 182 -11.80 -3.82 -2.41
C LEU A 182 -10.41 -4.21 -1.92
N TRP A 183 -9.44 -4.15 -2.82
CA TRP A 183 -8.05 -4.11 -2.43
C TRP A 183 -7.65 -2.69 -2.06
N VAL A 184 -6.96 -2.56 -0.93
CA VAL A 184 -6.27 -1.33 -0.53
C VAL A 184 -4.81 -1.66 -0.28
N ILE A 185 -3.92 -1.02 -1.02
CA ILE A 185 -2.47 -1.11 -0.83
C ILE A 185 -2.04 0.09 0.01
N GLY A 186 -1.85 -0.16 1.31
CA GLY A 186 -1.48 0.84 2.29
C GLY A 186 -0.07 0.72 2.83
N GLY A 187 0.13 1.24 4.04
CA GLY A 187 1.44 1.47 4.67
C GLY A 187 2.38 0.27 4.68
N SER A 188 1.88 -0.96 4.85
CA SER A 188 2.71 -2.17 4.83
C SER A 188 3.51 -2.36 3.53
N LEU A 189 3.02 -1.88 2.39
CA LEU A 189 3.84 -1.77 1.17
C LEU A 189 4.43 -0.37 1.02
N LEU A 190 3.58 0.66 1.10
CA LEU A 190 3.93 2.02 0.68
C LEU A 190 5.09 2.62 1.50
N LYS A 191 5.31 2.17 2.74
CA LYS A 191 6.42 2.70 3.58
C LYS A 191 7.82 2.25 3.17
N TYR A 192 7.93 1.27 2.27
CA TYR A 192 9.20 0.80 1.74
C TYR A 192 9.61 1.49 0.43
N TYR A 193 8.72 2.29 -0.16
CA TYR A 193 8.91 2.88 -1.47
C TYR A 193 8.57 4.37 -1.43
N TYR A 194 9.26 5.15 -2.26
CA TYR A 194 8.85 6.53 -2.49
C TYR A 194 7.60 6.50 -3.37
N THR A 195 6.55 7.19 -2.94
CA THR A 195 5.28 7.25 -3.68
C THR A 195 5.07 8.63 -4.28
N VAL A 196 4.64 8.69 -5.53
CA VAL A 196 4.33 9.92 -6.25
C VAL A 196 2.85 9.96 -6.59
N TRP A 197 2.20 11.04 -6.21
CA TRP A 197 0.78 11.24 -6.36
C TRP A 197 0.57 12.41 -7.32
N ASP A 198 0.50 12.07 -8.61
CA ASP A 198 0.52 13.03 -9.70
C ASP A 198 -0.92 13.33 -10.15
N ILE A 199 -1.48 14.42 -9.61
CA ILE A 199 -2.85 14.86 -9.87
C ILE A 199 -2.96 15.48 -11.26
N GLU A 200 -1.90 16.17 -11.69
CA GLU A 200 -1.82 16.84 -12.99
C GLU A 200 -1.94 15.84 -14.15
N ASN A 201 -1.20 14.73 -14.07
CA ASN A 201 -1.13 13.72 -15.11
C ASN A 201 -1.97 12.47 -14.80
N VAL A 202 -2.71 12.45 -13.69
CA VAL A 202 -3.64 11.36 -13.34
C VAL A 202 -2.91 10.00 -13.28
N ARG A 203 -1.83 9.94 -12.50
CA ARG A 203 -0.99 8.75 -12.38
C ARG A 203 -0.42 8.59 -10.97
N PHE A 204 -0.11 7.35 -10.63
CA PHE A 204 0.54 6.98 -9.38
C PHE A 204 1.94 6.45 -9.68
N GLY A 205 2.94 6.91 -8.93
CA GLY A 205 4.33 6.55 -9.12
C GLY A 205 4.90 5.82 -7.91
N LEU A 206 5.77 4.85 -8.17
CA LEU A 206 6.55 4.14 -7.15
C LEU A 206 8.03 4.14 -7.55
N ALA A 207 8.92 4.30 -6.57
CA ALA A 207 10.36 4.17 -6.76
C ALA A 207 11.02 3.56 -5.53
N GLN A 208 12.16 2.92 -5.74
CA GLN A 208 12.97 2.40 -4.64
C GLN A 208 13.62 3.54 -3.86
N THR A 209 13.79 3.29 -2.57
CA THR A 209 14.55 4.12 -1.63
C THR A 209 15.66 3.28 -1.01
N LEU A 210 16.52 3.88 -0.19
CA LEU A 210 17.49 3.15 0.61
C LEU A 210 16.87 2.16 1.61
N HIS A 211 15.56 2.24 1.86
CA HIS A 211 14.82 1.32 2.73
C HIS A 211 14.06 0.23 1.97
N SER A 212 14.06 0.26 0.64
CA SER A 212 13.42 -0.80 -0.15
C SER A 212 14.17 -2.13 0.06
N PRO A 213 13.45 -3.26 0.20
CA PRO A 213 14.05 -4.59 0.27
C PRO A 213 14.79 -5.00 -1.00
#